data_AF-A0AAE0VPI5-F1
#
_entry.id   AF-A0AAE0VPI5-F1
#
_cell.length_a   1.000
_cell.length_b   1.000
_cell.length_c   1.000
_cell.angle_alpha   90.00
_cell.angle_beta   90.00
_cell.angle_gamma   90.00
#
_symmetry.space_group_name_H-M   'P 1'
#
loop_
_entity.id
_entity.type
_entity.pdbx_description
1 polymer ?
#
loop_
_entity_poly.entity_id
_entity_poly.type
_entity_poly.pdbx_seq_one_letter_code
_entity_poly.pdbx_strand_id
1 'polypeptide(L)'
;MRRSASFSSGLLPSDEQKILKKWGFIKRALIVAHIIDPLIEKGVFTPDQWISLKNKSAPEPEKTEEFLYHLLKSKPETYGIFLSTLACYGYGHVANELEGHGGNSVNRTLSDLSDRKTVGRPKGIYKIYIQDKSVQIPTGAAADGEVPDPRNGASSCFSGSASGSLSSDGINGGGDRVRVKDMIKMKEDITKELREIKEELEKQRSEDKLSLKDLERKHAELQANFQALEKSKEKLVVQFSDCQEKVENLKALLDRKQSELSKLHMENSKLNLELERRSADVRKRFEEREIERDELAKQLEKKNEEYKHLQTKLASVKSEHEDRLNRLKNVNKGKVMVEKELEAVKKEKSTLEERLKQHNSIVRELQKASDAKIEELKKTLEEERLNLEKKKTLLKQKEQECLDMEKKLLAAQKENESLKQINTNLKEKTESAEEQVKLFKMRQEFLSAPMHRHLRNTKKPVIQRVTK
;
A
#
# COMPACT_ATOMS: atom_id res chain seq x y z
N MET A 1 35.70 -24.88 0.38
CA MET A 1 36.57 -24.15 -0.59
C MET A 1 37.29 -23.04 0.16
N ARG A 2 38.60 -22.83 -0.05
CA ARG A 2 39.29 -21.61 0.44
C ARG A 2 39.21 -20.55 -0.64
N ARG A 3 38.52 -19.43 -0.41
CA ARG A 3 38.57 -18.25 -1.30
C ARG A 3 39.68 -17.33 -0.83
N SER A 4 40.84 -17.40 -1.48
CA SER A 4 41.93 -16.45 -1.26
C SER A 4 41.60 -15.11 -1.92
N ALA A 5 40.84 -14.27 -1.22
CA ALA A 5 40.62 -12.89 -1.65
C ALA A 5 41.87 -12.05 -1.35
N SER A 6 42.36 -11.32 -2.33
CA SER A 6 43.42 -10.33 -2.16
C SER A 6 42.84 -9.06 -1.54
N PHE A 7 43.09 -8.83 -0.25
CA PHE A 7 42.63 -7.65 0.45
C PHE A 7 43.50 -6.43 0.14
N SER A 8 42.86 -5.27 0.08
CA SER A 8 43.44 -3.94 -0.14
C SER A 8 42.72 -2.98 0.79
N SER A 9 43.04 -3.09 2.09
CA SER A 9 42.38 -2.42 3.20
C SER A 9 43.38 -1.64 4.05
N GLY A 10 42.92 -0.56 4.69
CA GLY A 10 43.77 0.43 5.36
C GLY A 10 44.17 0.10 6.80
N LEU A 11 44.05 -1.15 7.25
CA LEU A 11 44.56 -1.54 8.57
C LEU A 11 46.09 -1.56 8.56
N LEU A 12 46.71 -1.38 9.73
CA LEU A 12 48.14 -1.69 9.89
C LEU A 12 48.35 -3.19 9.62
N PRO A 13 49.34 -3.60 8.80
CA PRO A 13 49.54 -5.01 8.42
C PRO A 13 49.70 -5.98 9.61
N SER A 14 50.08 -5.49 10.79
CA SER A 14 50.14 -6.29 12.01
C SER A 14 48.76 -6.75 12.50
N ASP A 15 47.70 -5.97 12.31
CA ASP A 15 46.42 -6.20 12.98
C ASP A 15 45.47 -7.07 12.16
N GLU A 16 45.48 -6.92 10.83
CA GLU A 16 44.87 -7.92 9.94
C GLU A 16 45.49 -9.31 10.18
N GLN A 17 46.82 -9.38 10.36
CA GLN A 17 47.52 -10.64 10.64
C GLN A 17 47.14 -11.25 11.99
N LYS A 18 46.93 -10.45 13.05
CA LYS A 18 46.43 -10.95 14.36
C LYS A 18 45.05 -11.59 14.19
N ILE A 19 44.11 -10.88 13.55
CA ILE A 19 42.75 -11.35 13.28
C ILE A 19 42.78 -12.63 12.43
N LEU A 20 43.51 -12.66 11.32
CA LEU A 20 43.58 -13.81 10.41
C LEU A 20 44.24 -15.03 11.07
N LYS A 21 45.31 -14.83 11.86
CA LYS A 21 46.00 -15.91 12.60
C LYS A 21 45.13 -16.54 13.70
N LYS A 22 44.15 -15.80 14.24
CA LYS A 22 43.20 -16.27 15.26
C LYS A 22 41.78 -16.52 14.74
N TRP A 23 41.51 -16.34 13.44
CA TRP A 23 40.17 -16.35 12.80
C TRP A 23 39.24 -17.46 13.30
N GLY A 24 39.72 -18.71 13.28
CA GLY A 24 38.95 -19.88 13.69
C GLY A 24 38.65 -19.96 15.20
N PHE A 25 39.42 -19.26 16.05
CA PHE A 25 39.12 -19.10 17.47
C PHE A 25 38.06 -18.03 17.69
N ILE A 26 38.22 -16.84 17.07
CA ILE A 26 37.25 -15.73 17.19
C ILE A 26 35.86 -16.20 16.74
N LYS A 27 35.77 -16.90 15.59
CA LYS A 27 34.53 -17.49 15.04
C LYS A 27 33.80 -18.49 15.96
N ARG A 28 34.43 -18.96 17.05
CA ARG A 28 33.81 -19.88 18.02
C ARG A 28 33.62 -19.27 19.41
N ALA A 29 34.48 -18.32 19.79
CA ALA A 29 34.41 -17.66 21.08
C ALA A 29 33.42 -16.48 21.10
N LEU A 30 33.19 -15.83 19.95
CA LEU A 30 32.41 -14.60 19.85
C LEU A 30 30.95 -14.85 19.46
N ILE A 31 30.04 -14.08 20.06
CA ILE A 31 28.63 -13.97 19.65
C ILE A 31 28.44 -12.50 19.25
N VAL A 32 28.11 -12.23 17.98
CA VAL A 32 28.10 -10.88 17.42
C VAL A 32 27.04 -10.02 18.13
N ALA A 33 25.88 -10.61 18.43
CA ALA A 33 24.78 -9.93 19.10
C ALA A 33 25.12 -9.36 20.49
N HIS A 34 26.19 -9.81 21.15
CA HIS A 34 26.61 -9.29 22.47
C HIS A 34 27.56 -8.09 22.39
N ILE A 35 28.16 -7.82 21.23
CA ILE A 35 29.19 -6.77 21.05
C ILE A 35 28.83 -5.73 19.98
N ILE A 36 27.74 -5.91 19.26
CA ILE A 36 27.41 -5.09 18.09
C ILE A 36 26.86 -3.71 18.46
N ASP A 37 26.00 -3.61 19.46
CA ASP A 37 25.40 -2.32 19.84
C ASP A 37 26.45 -1.27 20.27
N PRO A 38 27.49 -1.60 21.09
CA PRO A 38 28.58 -0.66 21.40
C PRO A 38 29.49 -0.30 20.20
N LEU A 39 29.46 -1.10 19.13
CA LEU A 39 30.17 -0.81 17.88
C LEU A 39 29.33 0.08 16.95
N ILE A 40 28.00 -0.01 17.03
CA ILE A 40 27.07 0.95 16.40
C ILE A 40 27.13 2.29 17.15
N GLU A 41 27.09 2.30 18.49
CA GLU A 41 27.26 3.51 19.32
C GLU A 41 28.55 4.28 18.99
N LYS A 42 29.64 3.57 18.67
CA LYS A 42 30.94 4.14 18.31
C LYS A 42 31.16 4.32 16.80
N GLY A 43 30.14 4.12 15.96
CA GLY A 43 30.21 4.34 14.51
C GLY A 43 31.13 3.39 13.73
N VAL A 44 31.50 2.23 14.31
CA VAL A 44 32.27 1.17 13.65
C VAL A 44 31.41 0.35 12.69
N PHE A 45 30.12 0.21 13.00
CA PHE A 45 29.14 -0.57 12.23
C PHE A 45 27.89 0.30 12.01
N THR A 46 27.26 0.22 10.84
CA THR A 46 25.96 0.89 10.64
C THR A 46 24.79 -0.02 11.07
N PRO A 47 23.65 0.56 11.49
CA PRO A 47 22.43 -0.22 11.76
C PRO A 47 22.01 -1.10 10.57
N ASP A 48 22.13 -0.61 9.34
CA ASP A 48 21.75 -1.34 8.12
C ASP A 48 22.64 -2.56 7.87
N GLN A 49 23.95 -2.44 8.15
CA GLN A 49 24.87 -3.58 8.11
C GLN A 49 24.49 -4.64 9.15
N TRP A 50 24.14 -4.21 10.37
CA TRP A 50 23.70 -5.14 11.41
C TRP A 50 22.36 -5.80 11.07
N ILE A 51 21.36 -5.07 10.57
CA ILE A 51 20.09 -5.62 10.11
C ILE A 51 20.33 -6.65 8.98
N SER A 52 21.19 -6.32 8.01
CA SER A 52 21.57 -7.21 6.91
C SER A 52 22.25 -8.50 7.40
N LEU A 53 23.09 -8.42 8.43
CA LEU A 53 23.77 -9.56 9.04
C LEU A 53 22.82 -10.41 9.91
N LYS A 54 21.98 -9.76 10.71
CA LYS A 54 21.01 -10.38 11.62
C LYS A 54 19.98 -11.20 10.85
N ASN A 55 19.46 -10.66 9.75
CA ASN A 55 18.41 -11.27 8.92
C ASN A 55 18.89 -12.46 8.07
N LYS A 56 20.20 -12.70 7.95
CA LYS A 56 20.70 -13.91 7.28
C LYS A 56 20.37 -15.17 8.09
N SER A 57 19.82 -16.18 7.43
CA SER A 57 19.58 -17.51 7.99
C SER A 57 20.87 -18.35 8.02
N ALA A 58 21.93 -17.78 8.60
CA ALA A 58 23.26 -18.37 8.72
C ALA A 58 23.59 -18.63 10.20
N PRO A 59 24.37 -19.68 10.52
CA PRO A 59 24.81 -19.96 11.88
C PRO A 59 25.74 -18.86 12.42
N GLU A 60 25.77 -18.67 13.74
CA GLU A 60 26.57 -17.63 14.41
C GLU A 60 28.06 -17.55 14.01
N PRO A 61 28.82 -18.66 13.78
CA PRO A 61 30.16 -18.57 13.20
C PRO A 61 30.22 -17.91 11.82
N GLU A 62 29.22 -18.09 10.95
CA GLU A 62 29.19 -17.44 9.63
C GLU A 62 28.83 -15.96 9.75
N LYS A 63 27.92 -15.60 10.67
CA LYS A 63 27.65 -14.20 11.02
C LYS A 63 28.89 -13.51 11.59
N THR A 64 29.63 -14.21 12.44
CA THR A 64 30.92 -13.75 12.98
C THR A 64 31.96 -13.58 11.87
N GLU A 65 31.97 -14.46 10.86
CA GLU A 65 32.89 -14.32 9.72
C GLU A 65 32.59 -13.08 8.88
N GLU A 66 31.32 -12.84 8.52
CA GLU A 66 30.93 -11.63 7.79
C GLU A 66 31.17 -10.34 8.60
N PHE A 67 30.89 -10.37 9.90
CA PHE A 67 31.19 -9.27 10.83
C PHE A 67 32.70 -8.94 10.82
N LEU A 68 33.57 -9.95 10.90
CA LEU A 68 35.02 -9.76 10.86
C LEU A 68 35.51 -9.24 9.49
N TYR A 69 34.92 -9.66 8.37
CA TYR A 69 35.22 -9.05 7.06
C TYR A 69 34.80 -7.57 6.97
N HIS A 70 33.70 -7.17 7.61
CA HIS A 70 33.33 -5.75 7.71
C HIS A 70 34.31 -4.96 8.59
N LEU A 71 34.76 -5.54 9.70
CA LEU A 71 35.77 -4.95 10.57
C LEU A 71 37.12 -4.75 9.85
N LEU A 72 37.60 -5.77 9.12
CA LEU A 72 38.83 -5.67 8.29
C LEU A 72 38.71 -4.64 7.16
N LYS A 73 37.50 -4.38 6.64
CA LYS A 73 37.24 -3.37 5.60
C LYS A 73 37.08 -1.95 6.15
N SER A 74 36.91 -1.79 7.46
CA SER A 74 36.76 -0.48 8.12
C SER A 74 38.11 0.20 8.36
N LYS A 75 38.12 1.38 9.00
CA LYS A 75 39.34 2.17 9.22
C LYS A 75 40.24 1.54 10.31
N PRO A 76 41.56 1.77 10.33
CA PRO A 76 42.46 1.16 11.33
C PRO A 76 42.07 1.43 12.79
N GLU A 77 41.47 2.58 13.10
CA GLU A 77 41.09 2.95 14.48
C GLU A 77 39.98 2.05 15.04
N THR A 78 39.20 1.38 14.19
CA THR A 78 38.12 0.49 14.64
C THR A 78 38.63 -0.77 15.34
N TYR A 79 39.88 -1.18 15.09
CA TYR A 79 40.46 -2.36 15.74
C TYR A 79 40.69 -2.14 17.24
N GLY A 80 41.22 -0.98 17.63
CA GLY A 80 41.36 -0.59 19.04
C GLY A 80 40.00 -0.44 19.74
N ILE A 81 38.99 0.08 19.01
CA ILE A 81 37.61 0.14 19.50
C ILE A 81 37.02 -1.26 19.71
N PHE A 82 37.26 -2.19 18.78
CA PHE A 82 36.82 -3.58 18.87
C PHE A 82 37.45 -4.32 20.05
N LEU A 83 38.76 -4.24 20.25
CA LEU A 83 39.45 -4.81 21.42
C LEU A 83 38.90 -4.24 22.73
N SER A 84 38.70 -2.92 22.80
CA SER A 84 38.09 -2.25 23.97
C SER A 84 36.69 -2.77 24.27
N THR A 85 35.86 -2.95 23.24
CA THR A 85 34.50 -3.49 23.39
C THR A 85 34.53 -4.97 23.81
N LEU A 86 35.43 -5.80 23.27
CA LEU A 86 35.61 -7.18 23.72
C LEU A 86 35.97 -7.23 25.21
N ALA A 87 36.91 -6.40 25.67
CA ALA A 87 37.32 -6.33 27.07
C ALA A 87 36.15 -5.97 28.01
N CYS A 88 35.38 -4.91 27.67
CA CYS A 88 34.26 -4.46 28.51
C CYS A 88 33.05 -5.41 28.52
N TYR A 89 32.83 -6.21 27.47
CA TYR A 89 31.63 -7.05 27.31
C TYR A 89 31.89 -8.56 27.58
N GLY A 90 32.85 -8.87 28.46
CA GLY A 90 33.12 -10.24 28.93
C GLY A 90 34.00 -11.09 28.01
N TYR A 91 34.32 -10.59 26.82
CA TYR A 91 35.23 -11.23 25.85
C TYR A 91 36.70 -10.81 26.05
N GLY A 92 37.10 -10.38 27.25
CA GLY A 92 38.50 -10.04 27.57
C GLY A 92 39.48 -11.18 27.30
N HIS A 93 39.04 -12.43 27.40
CA HIS A 93 39.83 -13.60 26.99
C HIS A 93 40.12 -13.63 25.48
N VAL A 94 39.21 -13.10 24.64
CA VAL A 94 39.41 -12.94 23.19
C VAL A 94 40.29 -11.72 22.90
N ALA A 95 40.12 -10.62 23.65
CA ALA A 95 40.96 -9.43 23.52
C ALA A 95 42.45 -9.74 23.81
N ASN A 96 42.75 -10.36 24.96
CA ASN A 96 44.11 -10.73 25.36
C ASN A 96 44.79 -11.67 24.34
N GLU A 97 44.03 -12.63 23.80
CA GLU A 97 44.48 -13.60 22.80
C GLU A 97 44.73 -12.97 21.42
N LEU A 98 44.11 -11.81 21.13
CA LEU A 98 44.33 -11.01 19.92
C LEU A 98 45.48 -10.00 20.08
N GLU A 99 45.62 -9.37 21.25
CA GLU A 99 46.75 -8.49 21.58
C GLU A 99 48.09 -9.24 21.64
N GLY A 100 48.05 -10.56 21.83
CA GLY A 100 49.24 -11.41 21.90
C GLY A 100 49.82 -11.53 23.31
N HIS A 101 49.03 -11.18 24.34
CA HIS A 101 49.38 -11.38 25.75
C HIS A 101 49.22 -12.86 26.17
N GLY A 102 50.01 -13.72 25.51
CA GLY A 102 50.04 -15.16 25.67
C GLY A 102 50.65 -15.60 27.00
N GLY A 103 49.82 -15.62 28.05
CA GLY A 103 50.16 -16.15 29.37
C GLY A 103 50.53 -15.08 30.40
N ASN A 104 50.20 -15.36 31.66
CA ASN A 104 50.63 -14.64 32.86
C ASN A 104 50.30 -13.13 32.93
N SER A 105 49.00 -12.80 32.90
CA SER A 105 48.49 -11.52 33.44
C SER A 105 47.17 -11.70 34.19
N VAL A 106 47.18 -12.52 35.24
CA VAL A 106 46.14 -12.46 36.28
C VAL A 106 46.31 -11.14 37.04
N ASN A 107 45.20 -10.42 37.25
CA ASN A 107 45.13 -9.14 37.97
C ASN A 107 45.89 -7.95 37.33
N ARG A 108 45.30 -7.34 36.31
CA ARG A 108 45.16 -5.87 36.31
C ARG A 108 43.74 -5.53 36.75
N THR A 109 43.60 -4.94 37.92
CA THR A 109 42.31 -4.55 38.47
C THR A 109 41.72 -3.41 37.65
N LEU A 110 40.48 -3.59 37.20
CA LEU A 110 39.68 -2.48 36.68
C LEU A 110 39.33 -1.57 37.87
N SER A 111 39.95 -0.40 37.93
CA SER A 111 39.78 0.57 39.02
C SER A 111 39.51 1.97 38.47
N ASP A 112 38.71 2.02 37.40
CA ASP A 112 38.00 3.21 36.94
C ASP A 112 36.71 2.79 36.19
N LEU A 113 35.80 3.73 35.95
CA LEU A 113 34.49 3.54 35.28
C LEU A 113 33.46 2.65 36.01
N SER A 114 33.28 2.84 37.31
CA SER A 114 32.14 2.26 38.05
C SER A 114 30.84 3.06 37.86
N ASP A 115 30.37 3.24 36.62
CA ASP A 115 29.16 4.01 36.32
C ASP A 115 28.31 3.40 35.18
N ARG A 116 27.53 2.36 35.50
CA ARG A 116 26.36 1.95 34.69
C ARG A 116 25.29 1.25 35.53
N LYS A 117 24.07 1.81 35.48
CA LYS A 117 22.87 1.28 36.15
C LYS A 117 22.49 -0.09 35.55
N THR A 118 22.29 -1.10 36.39
CA THR A 118 21.72 -2.38 35.95
C THR A 118 20.20 -2.26 35.76
N VAL A 119 19.73 -2.33 34.51
CA VAL A 119 18.31 -2.56 34.22
C VAL A 119 17.97 -4.01 34.63
N GLY A 120 16.94 -4.18 35.46
CA GLY A 120 16.78 -5.41 36.24
C GLY A 120 16.18 -6.61 35.52
N ARG A 121 16.37 -7.80 36.11
CA ARG A 121 15.46 -8.95 35.99
C ARG A 121 15.13 -9.49 37.38
N PRO A 122 13.89 -9.93 37.64
CA PRO A 122 13.44 -10.33 38.98
C PRO A 122 13.61 -11.83 39.25
N LYS A 123 14.02 -12.18 40.48
CA LYS A 123 13.54 -13.31 41.31
C LYS A 123 14.40 -13.45 42.59
N GLY A 124 13.82 -14.02 43.65
CA GLY A 124 14.55 -14.42 44.86
C GLY A 124 14.32 -13.52 46.07
N ILE A 125 13.19 -13.70 46.77
CA ILE A 125 12.99 -13.10 48.11
C ILE A 125 13.75 -13.96 49.13
N TYR A 126 14.93 -13.50 49.55
CA TYR A 126 15.55 -13.97 50.79
C TYR A 126 15.39 -12.89 51.86
N LYS A 127 14.54 -13.15 52.86
CA LYS A 127 14.48 -12.33 54.07
C LYS A 127 15.73 -12.56 54.91
N ILE A 128 16.66 -11.60 54.89
CA ILE A 128 17.70 -11.50 55.92
C ILE A 128 17.12 -10.62 57.03
N TYR A 129 16.86 -11.23 58.19
CA TYR A 129 16.55 -10.48 59.41
C TYR A 129 17.87 -9.95 59.99
N ILE A 130 18.07 -8.63 59.94
CA ILE A 130 19.09 -7.96 60.74
C ILE A 130 18.45 -7.64 62.09
N GLN A 131 19.04 -8.13 63.18
CA GLN A 131 18.63 -7.76 64.53
C GLN A 131 19.34 -6.47 64.94
N ASP A 132 18.58 -5.41 65.19
CA ASP A 132 19.11 -4.25 65.90
C ASP A 132 19.48 -4.65 67.33
N LYS A 133 20.78 -4.63 67.64
CA LYS A 133 21.31 -4.69 69.00
C LYS A 133 21.78 -3.30 69.40
N SER A 134 20.84 -2.48 69.88
CA SER A 134 21.12 -1.21 70.52
C SER A 134 21.89 -1.43 71.83
N VAL A 135 23.22 -1.27 71.79
CA VAL A 135 24.06 -1.26 72.99
C VAL A 135 23.96 0.12 73.64
N GLN A 136 23.20 0.22 74.73
CA GLN A 136 23.26 1.36 75.62
C GLN A 136 24.55 1.31 76.44
N ILE A 137 25.31 2.41 76.46
CA ILE A 137 26.40 2.64 77.42
C ILE A 137 25.94 3.79 78.32
N PRO A 138 25.88 3.61 79.66
CA PRO A 138 25.41 4.66 80.56
C PRO A 138 26.45 5.77 80.73
N THR A 139 26.00 7.02 80.68
CA THR A 139 26.78 8.18 81.10
C THR A 139 26.97 8.16 82.62
N GLY A 140 28.13 7.70 83.07
CA GLY A 140 28.53 7.70 84.48
C GLY A 140 28.82 9.10 85.03
N ALA A 141 28.58 9.26 86.33
CA ALA A 141 28.68 10.50 87.09
C ALA A 141 29.97 11.31 86.86
N ALA A 142 29.84 12.64 86.90
CA ALA A 142 30.94 13.51 87.28
C ALA A 142 31.31 13.24 88.74
N ALA A 143 32.61 13.21 89.04
CA ALA A 143 33.14 13.12 90.39
C ALA A 143 34.27 14.14 90.52
N ASP A 144 34.11 15.11 91.41
CA ASP A 144 35.10 16.14 91.66
C ASP A 144 36.34 15.53 92.33
N GLY A 145 37.49 15.66 91.66
CA GLY A 145 38.78 15.17 92.14
C GLY A 145 39.68 16.33 92.53
N GLU A 146 39.62 16.74 93.80
CA GLU A 146 40.55 17.74 94.34
C GLU A 146 42.00 17.24 94.26
N VAL A 147 42.91 18.12 93.82
CA VAL A 147 44.35 17.83 93.75
C VAL A 147 45.04 18.50 94.94
N PRO A 148 45.59 17.74 95.91
CA PRO A 148 46.30 18.32 97.05
C PRO A 148 47.72 18.79 96.66
N ASP A 149 48.07 20.02 97.05
CA ASP A 149 49.39 20.64 96.82
C ASP A 149 50.45 20.09 97.80
N PRO A 150 51.53 19.44 97.32
CA PRO A 150 52.57 18.87 98.18
C PRO A 150 53.69 19.89 98.47
N ARG A 151 53.43 20.86 99.37
CA ARG A 151 54.44 21.82 99.85
C ARG A 151 54.57 21.85 101.37
N ASN A 152 55.80 22.15 101.84
CA ASN A 152 56.19 22.39 103.24
C ASN A 152 56.19 21.20 104.21
N GLY A 153 56.83 20.08 103.82
CA GLY A 153 57.29 19.03 104.75
C GLY A 153 58.66 19.33 105.37
N ALA A 154 58.78 20.39 106.19
CA ALA A 154 60.05 20.80 106.79
C ALA A 154 60.45 19.95 108.01
N SER A 155 60.99 18.74 107.78
CA SER A 155 61.44 17.82 108.83
C SER A 155 62.84 18.21 109.36
N SER A 156 62.92 18.73 110.59
CA SER A 156 64.16 19.14 111.24
C SER A 156 64.71 18.06 112.19
N CYS A 157 65.32 17.02 111.66
CA CYS A 157 66.02 15.99 112.43
C CYS A 157 67.52 16.33 112.58
N PHE A 158 67.87 17.12 113.60
CA PHE A 158 69.27 17.33 114.01
C PHE A 158 69.51 16.74 115.41
N SER A 159 70.37 15.72 115.48
CA SER A 159 70.77 15.06 116.73
C SER A 159 71.88 15.82 117.44
N GLY A 160 71.84 15.86 118.78
CA GLY A 160 72.68 16.76 119.58
C GLY A 160 72.91 16.31 121.02
N SER A 161 73.13 15.01 121.25
CA SER A 161 73.49 14.49 122.58
C SER A 161 74.98 14.74 122.88
N ALA A 162 75.29 15.51 123.92
CA ALA A 162 76.67 15.75 124.35
C ALA A 162 76.82 15.79 125.88
N SER A 163 77.59 14.83 126.40
CA SER A 163 78.41 14.90 127.63
C SER A 163 77.93 15.77 128.82
N GLY A 164 77.42 15.12 129.86
CA GLY A 164 77.65 15.60 131.23
C GLY A 164 79.11 15.33 131.65
N SER A 165 79.67 16.16 132.54
CA SER A 165 81.04 16.02 133.05
C SER A 165 81.08 16.22 134.56
N LEU A 166 81.03 15.12 135.32
CA LEU A 166 81.27 15.13 136.77
C LEU A 166 82.77 15.25 137.04
N SER A 167 83.16 16.16 137.94
CA SER A 167 84.53 16.27 138.44
C SER A 167 84.57 15.80 139.89
N SER A 168 85.46 14.86 140.21
CA SER A 168 85.65 14.36 141.58
C SER A 168 87.10 13.89 141.78
N ASP A 169 87.87 14.66 142.54
CA ASP A 169 89.10 14.20 143.19
C ASP A 169 88.73 13.07 144.19
N GLY A 170 89.59 12.10 144.57
CA GLY A 170 91.05 12.07 144.56
C GLY A 170 91.59 12.34 145.97
N ILE A 171 92.53 11.58 146.56
CA ILE A 171 93.27 10.37 146.18
C ILE A 171 93.59 9.56 147.46
N ASN A 172 93.56 8.21 147.42
CA ASN A 172 94.36 7.30 148.28
C ASN A 172 94.11 5.84 147.85
N GLY A 173 95.08 4.91 147.79
CA GLY A 173 96.54 5.04 147.88
C GLY A 173 97.21 3.64 147.93
N GLY A 174 98.21 3.38 147.08
CA GLY A 174 99.06 2.17 147.13
C GLY A 174 98.47 0.87 146.54
N GLY A 175 98.96 0.44 145.37
CA GLY A 175 98.57 -0.84 144.73
C GLY A 175 99.18 -1.05 143.34
N ASP A 176 100.43 -0.61 143.15
CA ASP A 176 100.75 0.26 142.02
C ASP A 176 101.77 -0.29 140.99
N ARG A 177 101.63 -1.58 140.60
CA ARG A 177 102.43 -2.16 139.50
C ARG A 177 101.69 -3.14 138.59
N VAL A 178 100.69 -3.86 139.08
CA VAL A 178 99.85 -4.74 138.25
C VAL A 178 98.79 -3.91 137.54
N ARG A 179 97.97 -3.14 138.29
CA ARG A 179 96.97 -2.21 137.77
C ARG A 179 97.49 -1.27 136.68
N VAL A 180 98.72 -0.80 136.80
CA VAL A 180 99.35 0.10 135.81
C VAL A 180 99.52 -0.60 134.45
N LYS A 181 99.91 -1.89 134.43
CA LYS A 181 99.99 -2.68 133.19
C LYS A 181 98.61 -2.96 132.61
N ASP A 182 97.65 -3.33 133.46
CA ASP A 182 96.28 -3.59 133.02
C ASP A 182 95.62 -2.32 132.43
N MET A 183 95.90 -1.16 133.03
CA MET A 183 95.41 0.15 132.58
C MET A 183 96.13 0.65 131.31
N ILE A 184 97.43 0.35 131.14
CA ILE A 184 98.14 0.59 129.87
C ILE A 184 97.53 -0.28 128.77
N LYS A 185 97.36 -1.59 129.02
CA LYS A 185 96.76 -2.49 128.04
C LYS A 185 95.34 -2.09 127.69
N MET A 186 94.50 -1.78 128.68
CA MET A 186 93.14 -1.27 128.47
C MET A 186 93.14 0.03 127.65
N LYS A 187 94.12 0.92 127.85
CA LYS A 187 94.27 2.13 127.03
C LYS A 187 94.69 1.78 125.59
N GLU A 188 95.55 0.80 125.38
CA GLU A 188 95.94 0.31 124.04
C GLU A 188 94.76 -0.36 123.32
N ASP A 189 94.02 -1.23 124.00
CA ASP A 189 92.80 -1.88 123.51
C ASP A 189 91.73 -0.82 123.15
N ILE A 190 91.43 0.14 124.04
CA ILE A 190 90.53 1.28 123.74
C ILE A 190 91.04 2.13 122.57
N THR A 191 92.37 2.35 122.45
CA THR A 191 92.95 3.12 121.33
C THR A 191 92.84 2.35 120.00
N LYS A 192 92.82 1.02 120.04
CA LYS A 192 92.57 0.15 118.89
C LYS A 192 91.08 0.15 118.52
N GLU A 193 90.18 -0.02 119.48
CA GLU A 193 88.72 0.06 119.27
C GLU A 193 88.32 1.44 118.70
N LEU A 194 88.82 2.53 119.26
CA LEU A 194 88.57 3.89 118.74
C LEU A 194 89.12 4.10 117.32
N ARG A 195 90.16 3.36 116.92
CA ARG A 195 90.67 3.37 115.54
C ARG A 195 89.76 2.58 114.61
N GLU A 196 89.39 1.36 115.00
CA GLU A 196 88.50 0.48 114.23
C GLU A 196 87.12 1.12 114.03
N ILE A 197 86.55 1.71 115.09
CA ILE A 197 85.30 2.50 115.02
C ILE A 197 85.46 3.71 114.10
N LYS A 198 86.60 4.41 114.12
CA LYS A 198 86.84 5.55 113.23
C LYS A 198 86.96 5.10 111.77
N GLU A 199 87.71 4.04 111.50
CA GLU A 199 87.92 3.50 110.14
C GLU A 199 86.60 2.99 109.54
N GLU A 200 85.77 2.30 110.32
CA GLU A 200 84.45 1.85 109.87
C GLU A 200 83.46 3.02 109.71
N LEU A 201 83.51 4.06 110.56
CA LEU A 201 82.73 5.30 110.35
C LEU A 201 83.17 6.07 109.11
N GLU A 202 84.46 6.08 108.78
CA GLU A 202 85.00 6.74 107.59
C GLU A 202 84.66 5.95 106.32
N LYS A 203 84.68 4.61 106.39
CA LYS A 203 84.16 3.70 105.36
C LYS A 203 82.66 3.89 105.13
N GLN A 204 81.83 3.81 106.16
CA GLN A 204 80.37 4.03 106.04
C GLN A 204 80.07 5.39 105.43
N ARG A 205 80.73 6.47 105.89
CA ARG A 205 80.58 7.82 105.30
C ARG A 205 81.01 7.88 103.83
N SER A 206 81.94 7.04 103.38
CA SER A 206 82.33 6.96 101.97
C SER A 206 81.27 6.22 101.14
N GLU A 207 80.67 5.16 101.68
CA GLU A 207 79.60 4.38 101.05
C GLU A 207 78.28 5.19 100.99
N ASP A 208 77.92 5.90 102.07
CA ASP A 208 76.79 6.84 102.13
C ASP A 208 76.96 7.97 101.09
N LYS A 209 78.19 8.50 100.94
CA LYS A 209 78.50 9.57 99.99
C LYS A 209 78.51 9.11 98.53
N LEU A 210 78.77 7.83 98.27
CA LEU A 210 78.63 7.23 96.94
C LEU A 210 77.18 6.93 96.61
N SER A 211 76.45 6.30 97.53
CA SER A 211 75.02 5.98 97.35
C SER A 211 74.14 7.23 97.24
N LEU A 212 74.44 8.32 97.97
CA LEU A 212 73.81 9.62 97.77
C LEU A 212 74.02 10.15 96.35
N LYS A 213 75.25 10.06 95.81
CA LYS A 213 75.55 10.46 94.42
C LYS A 213 74.89 9.57 93.37
N ASP A 214 74.67 8.29 93.66
CA ASP A 214 73.85 7.41 92.80
C ASP A 214 72.37 7.82 92.85
N LEU A 215 71.87 8.23 94.02
CA LEU A 215 70.48 8.67 94.19
C LEU A 215 70.23 10.03 93.53
N GLU A 216 71.16 10.98 93.65
CA GLU A 216 71.16 12.28 92.94
C GLU A 216 71.10 12.08 91.41
N ARG A 217 71.92 11.18 90.86
CA ARG A 217 71.89 10.83 89.42
C ARG A 217 70.55 10.21 89.01
N LYS A 218 70.05 9.22 89.75
CA LYS A 218 68.73 8.61 89.50
C LYS A 218 67.59 9.61 89.58
N HIS A 219 67.66 10.60 90.48
CA HIS A 219 66.66 11.66 90.57
C HIS A 219 66.70 12.59 89.35
N ALA A 220 67.89 13.02 88.91
CA ALA A 220 68.06 13.83 87.70
C ALA A 220 67.61 13.09 86.42
N GLU A 221 67.94 11.80 86.29
CA GLU A 221 67.48 10.93 85.20
C GLU A 221 65.95 10.80 85.21
N LEU A 222 65.33 10.55 86.37
CA LEU A 222 63.88 10.45 86.50
C LEU A 222 63.18 11.78 86.18
N GLN A 223 63.74 12.91 86.61
CA GLN A 223 63.22 14.25 86.30
C GLN A 223 63.31 14.57 84.81
N ALA A 224 64.41 14.21 84.14
CA ALA A 224 64.55 14.38 82.70
C ALA A 224 63.56 13.50 81.91
N ASN A 225 63.38 12.24 82.34
CA ASN A 225 62.40 11.32 81.76
C ASN A 225 60.95 11.82 81.95
N PHE A 226 60.63 12.39 83.10
CA PHE A 226 59.32 13.00 83.37
C PHE A 226 59.04 14.17 82.41
N GLN A 227 59.97 15.11 82.28
CA GLN A 227 59.82 16.24 81.34
C GLN A 227 59.74 15.80 79.87
N ALA A 228 60.42 14.71 79.49
CA ALA A 228 60.32 14.13 78.16
C ALA A 228 58.93 13.51 77.92
N LEU A 229 58.36 12.84 78.93
CA LEU A 229 57.02 12.27 78.89
C LEU A 229 55.94 13.35 78.83
N GLU A 230 56.07 14.44 79.57
CA GLU A 230 55.17 15.61 79.49
C GLU A 230 55.16 16.20 78.08
N LYS A 231 56.33 16.48 77.50
CA LYS A 231 56.46 16.97 76.11
C LYS A 231 55.93 15.99 75.07
N SER A 232 55.88 14.69 75.37
CA SER A 232 55.25 13.69 74.52
C SER A 232 53.72 13.69 74.68
N LYS A 233 53.21 13.86 75.91
CA LYS A 233 51.78 14.01 76.22
C LYS A 233 51.18 15.23 75.53
N GLU A 234 51.85 16.39 75.59
CA GLU A 234 51.43 17.63 74.91
C GLU A 234 51.26 17.42 73.40
N LYS A 235 52.26 16.81 72.74
CA LYS A 235 52.20 16.50 71.30
C LYS A 235 51.04 15.57 70.95
N LEU A 236 50.78 14.55 71.78
CA LEU A 236 49.66 13.63 71.59
C LEU A 236 48.30 14.32 71.77
N VAL A 237 48.17 15.27 72.71
CA VAL A 237 46.95 16.06 72.91
C VAL A 237 46.65 16.94 71.68
N VAL A 238 47.67 17.61 71.12
CA VAL A 238 47.51 18.38 69.88
C VAL A 238 47.10 17.47 68.71
N GLN A 239 47.81 16.36 68.50
CA GLN A 239 47.49 15.39 67.45
C GLN A 239 46.10 14.77 67.59
N PHE A 240 45.62 14.55 68.83
CA PHE A 240 44.26 14.08 69.09
C PHE A 240 43.22 15.15 68.72
N SER A 241 43.44 16.41 69.08
CA SER A 241 42.56 17.52 68.74
C SER A 241 42.46 17.72 67.22
N ASP A 242 43.60 17.71 66.53
CA ASP A 242 43.72 17.69 65.06
C ASP A 242 42.90 16.58 64.40
N CYS A 243 42.93 15.37 64.97
CA CYS A 243 42.18 14.22 64.47
C CYS A 243 40.68 14.34 64.76
N GLN A 244 40.31 14.86 65.93
CA GLN A 244 38.92 15.10 66.31
C GLN A 244 38.27 16.14 65.38
N GLU A 245 38.95 17.25 65.08
CA GLU A 245 38.44 18.26 64.14
C GLU A 245 38.24 17.68 62.73
N LYS A 246 39.19 16.86 62.24
CA LYS A 246 39.08 16.15 60.95
C LYS A 246 37.88 15.19 60.93
N VAL A 247 37.60 14.50 62.04
CA VAL A 247 36.43 13.61 62.17
C VAL A 247 35.11 14.38 62.12
N GLU A 248 34.97 15.50 62.84
CA GLU A 248 33.73 16.30 62.79
C GLU A 248 33.52 16.96 61.41
N ASN A 249 34.59 17.44 60.77
CA ASN A 249 34.54 17.96 59.41
C ASN A 249 34.10 16.88 58.39
N LEU A 250 34.56 15.63 58.54
CA LEU A 250 34.15 14.51 57.69
C LEU A 250 32.69 14.08 57.93
N LYS A 251 32.19 14.09 59.17
CA LYS A 251 30.76 13.87 59.46
C LYS A 251 29.89 14.95 58.79
N ALA A 252 30.23 16.22 58.99
CA ALA A 252 29.50 17.33 58.39
C ALA A 252 29.50 17.30 56.84
N LEU A 253 30.56 16.76 56.22
CA LEU A 253 30.59 16.51 54.77
C LEU A 253 29.70 15.33 54.36
N LEU A 254 29.70 14.24 55.13
CA LEU A 254 28.85 13.07 54.92
C LEU A 254 27.36 13.45 54.98
N ASP A 255 26.94 14.18 56.01
CA ASP A 255 25.55 14.62 56.19
C ASP A 255 25.07 15.52 55.04
N ARG A 256 25.92 16.45 54.58
CA ARG A 256 25.66 17.27 53.39
C ARG A 256 25.45 16.40 52.15
N LYS A 257 26.29 15.39 51.94
CA LYS A 257 26.19 14.48 50.79
C LYS A 257 24.99 13.54 50.87
N GLN A 258 24.59 13.08 52.06
CA GLN A 258 23.33 12.35 52.25
C GLN A 258 22.09 13.22 51.94
N SER A 259 22.11 14.51 52.35
CA SER A 259 21.06 15.47 51.99
C SER A 259 20.99 15.73 50.48
N GLU A 260 22.15 15.86 49.82
CA GLU A 260 22.28 16.04 48.37
C GLU A 260 21.74 14.82 47.59
N LEU A 261 22.16 13.61 47.96
CA LEU A 261 21.64 12.36 47.39
C LEU A 261 20.13 12.22 47.58
N SER A 262 19.60 12.62 48.75
CA SER A 262 18.15 12.58 49.02
C SER A 262 17.36 13.53 48.11
N LYS A 263 17.89 14.73 47.85
CA LYS A 263 17.29 15.70 46.91
C LYS A 263 17.32 15.18 45.48
N LEU A 264 18.47 14.67 45.02
CA LEU A 264 18.64 14.09 43.70
C LEU A 264 17.74 12.87 43.47
N HIS A 265 17.52 12.02 44.50
CA HIS A 265 16.60 10.90 44.42
C HIS A 265 15.13 11.36 44.24
N MET A 266 14.71 12.38 45.00
CA MET A 266 13.37 12.98 44.86
C MET A 266 13.17 13.67 43.49
N GLU A 267 14.20 14.30 42.95
CA GLU A 267 14.17 14.89 41.60
C GLU A 267 14.12 13.80 40.51
N ASN A 268 14.92 12.75 40.62
CA ASN A 268 14.91 11.63 39.68
C ASN A 268 13.54 10.93 39.65
N SER A 269 12.91 10.75 40.81
CA SER A 269 11.54 10.23 40.95
C SER A 269 10.51 11.11 40.23
N LYS A 270 10.56 12.44 40.40
CA LYS A 270 9.69 13.39 39.68
C LYS A 270 9.89 13.30 38.16
N LEU A 271 11.13 13.30 37.69
CA LEU A 271 11.48 13.22 36.26
C LEU A 271 11.02 11.88 35.64
N ASN A 272 11.13 10.76 36.37
CA ASN A 272 10.61 9.47 35.92
C ASN A 272 9.08 9.49 35.78
N LEU A 273 8.35 10.03 36.77
CA LEU A 273 6.90 10.19 36.70
C LEU A 273 6.44 11.14 35.59
N GLU A 274 7.25 12.12 35.21
CA GLU A 274 6.96 12.97 34.05
C GLU A 274 7.24 12.24 32.73
N LEU A 275 8.35 11.50 32.64
CA LEU A 275 8.69 10.67 31.48
C LEU A 275 7.63 9.59 31.21
N GLU A 276 7.10 8.96 32.25
CA GLU A 276 6.01 7.97 32.17
C GLU A 276 4.71 8.60 31.64
N ARG A 277 4.32 9.79 32.13
CA ARG A 277 3.17 10.55 31.62
C ARG A 277 3.34 10.91 30.16
N ARG A 278 4.44 11.57 29.80
CA ARG A 278 4.75 11.94 28.40
C ARG A 278 4.76 10.70 27.48
N SER A 279 5.24 9.56 27.97
CA SER A 279 5.22 8.29 27.22
C SER A 279 3.81 7.72 27.05
N ALA A 280 2.90 7.90 28.03
CA ALA A 280 1.50 7.54 27.90
C ALA A 280 0.77 8.45 26.88
N ASP A 281 0.99 9.76 26.94
CA ASP A 281 0.42 10.72 25.98
C ASP A 281 0.87 10.43 24.53
N VAL A 282 2.14 10.09 24.33
CA VAL A 282 2.69 9.72 23.01
C VAL A 282 2.08 8.41 22.49
N ARG A 283 1.85 7.40 23.34
CA ARG A 283 1.15 6.16 22.96
C ARG A 283 -0.29 6.43 22.55
N LYS A 284 -1.05 7.17 23.36
CA LYS A 284 -2.44 7.56 23.05
C LYS A 284 -2.53 8.32 21.72
N ARG A 285 -1.63 9.29 21.48
CA ARG A 285 -1.52 10.00 20.19
C ARG A 285 -1.03 9.14 19.03
N PHE A 286 -0.51 7.94 19.25
CA PHE A 286 -0.21 6.99 18.19
C PHE A 286 -1.46 6.16 17.85
N GLU A 287 -2.12 5.62 18.87
CA GLU A 287 -3.39 4.90 18.77
C GLU A 287 -4.48 5.74 18.07
N GLU A 288 -4.62 7.01 18.42
CA GLU A 288 -5.55 7.96 17.79
C GLU A 288 -5.28 8.13 16.28
N ARG A 289 -4.01 8.22 15.87
CA ARG A 289 -3.62 8.36 14.45
C ARG A 289 -3.69 7.05 13.67
N GLU A 290 -3.54 5.92 14.34
CA GLU A 290 -3.76 4.60 13.74
C GLU A 290 -5.25 4.42 13.39
N ILE A 291 -6.15 4.81 14.28
CA ILE A 291 -7.60 4.84 14.04
C ILE A 291 -7.97 5.81 12.90
N GLU A 292 -7.39 7.01 12.87
CA GLU A 292 -7.59 8.00 11.80
C GLU A 292 -7.12 7.46 10.43
N ARG A 293 -5.92 6.87 10.37
CA ARG A 293 -5.36 6.24 9.17
C ARG A 293 -6.28 5.14 8.63
N ASP A 294 -6.78 4.28 9.50
CA ASP A 294 -7.59 3.13 9.10
C ASP A 294 -8.99 3.55 8.63
N GLU A 295 -9.53 4.65 9.14
CA GLU A 295 -10.76 5.25 8.64
C GLU A 295 -10.55 5.94 7.28
N LEU A 296 -9.47 6.70 7.11
CA LEU A 296 -9.08 7.26 5.81
C LEU A 296 -8.84 6.18 4.74
N ALA A 297 -8.29 5.02 5.13
CA ALA A 297 -8.09 3.88 4.23
C ALA A 297 -9.43 3.31 3.71
N LYS A 298 -10.44 3.13 4.57
CA LYS A 298 -11.79 2.70 4.17
C LYS A 298 -12.46 3.72 3.23
N GLN A 299 -12.29 5.01 3.51
CA GLN A 299 -12.84 6.07 2.66
C GLN A 299 -12.16 6.11 1.28
N LEU A 300 -10.85 5.87 1.21
CA LEU A 300 -10.11 5.71 -0.04
C LEU A 300 -10.58 4.47 -0.82
N GLU A 301 -10.77 3.34 -0.15
CA GLU A 301 -11.26 2.09 -0.74
C GLU A 301 -12.64 2.29 -1.37
N LYS A 302 -13.60 2.83 -0.62
CA LYS A 302 -14.93 3.18 -1.13
C LYS A 302 -14.87 4.14 -2.33
N LYS A 303 -13.99 5.14 -2.32
CA LYS A 303 -13.81 6.05 -3.47
C LYS A 303 -13.21 5.36 -4.69
N ASN A 304 -12.36 4.35 -4.48
CA ASN A 304 -11.82 3.50 -5.55
C ASN A 304 -12.92 2.59 -6.15
N GLU A 305 -13.83 2.06 -5.34
CA GLU A 305 -15.02 1.34 -5.82
C GLU A 305 -15.99 2.23 -6.62
N GLU A 306 -16.30 3.43 -6.10
CA GLU A 306 -17.11 4.43 -6.81
C GLU A 306 -16.46 4.79 -8.17
N TYR A 307 -15.14 4.96 -8.21
CA TYR A 307 -14.38 5.22 -9.44
C TYR A 307 -14.47 4.05 -10.44
N LYS A 308 -14.22 2.80 -9.99
CA LYS A 308 -14.35 1.59 -10.83
C LYS A 308 -15.77 1.46 -11.41
N HIS A 309 -16.80 1.74 -10.60
CA HIS A 309 -18.19 1.70 -11.05
C HIS A 309 -18.49 2.76 -12.12
N LEU A 310 -17.98 3.99 -11.95
CA LEU A 310 -18.08 5.05 -12.96
C LEU A 310 -17.30 4.72 -14.24
N GLN A 311 -16.12 4.08 -14.13
CA GLN A 311 -15.33 3.63 -15.26
C GLN A 311 -16.07 2.58 -16.09
N THR A 312 -16.71 1.59 -15.44
CA THR A 312 -17.55 0.59 -16.10
C THR A 312 -18.78 1.21 -16.76
N LYS A 313 -19.46 2.15 -16.09
CA LYS A 313 -20.58 2.93 -16.68
C LYS A 313 -20.15 3.70 -17.93
N LEU A 314 -18.99 4.37 -17.89
CA LEU A 314 -18.43 5.08 -19.03
C LEU A 314 -18.10 4.16 -20.21
N ALA A 315 -17.66 2.91 -19.93
CA ALA A 315 -17.45 1.91 -20.97
C ALA A 315 -18.76 1.45 -21.63
N SER A 316 -19.82 1.21 -20.84
CA SER A 316 -21.16 0.88 -21.36
C SER A 316 -21.69 1.97 -22.29
N VAL A 317 -21.70 3.22 -21.83
CA VAL A 317 -22.21 4.37 -22.60
C VAL A 317 -21.40 4.59 -23.89
N LYS A 318 -20.10 4.32 -23.90
CA LYS A 318 -19.27 4.34 -25.13
C LYS A 318 -19.69 3.24 -26.12
N SER A 319 -19.94 2.03 -25.64
CA SER A 319 -20.42 0.92 -26.49
C SER A 319 -21.81 1.22 -27.06
N GLU A 320 -22.74 1.70 -26.22
CA GLU A 320 -24.09 2.12 -26.63
C GLU A 320 -24.06 3.25 -27.68
N HIS A 321 -23.10 4.18 -27.56
CA HIS A 321 -22.91 5.25 -28.54
C HIS A 321 -22.40 4.74 -29.89
N GLU A 322 -21.42 3.83 -29.91
CA GLU A 322 -20.92 3.23 -31.16
C GLU A 322 -21.99 2.34 -31.82
N ASP A 323 -22.76 1.57 -31.04
CA ASP A 323 -23.94 0.84 -31.53
C ASP A 323 -24.96 1.78 -32.16
N ARG A 324 -25.30 2.89 -31.50
CA ARG A 324 -26.22 3.90 -32.02
C ARG A 324 -25.68 4.55 -33.30
N LEU A 325 -24.38 4.83 -33.35
CA LEU A 325 -23.70 5.36 -34.54
C LEU A 325 -23.75 4.37 -35.71
N ASN A 326 -23.54 3.08 -35.47
CA ASN A 326 -23.62 2.03 -36.49
C ASN A 326 -25.05 1.77 -36.98
N ARG A 327 -26.04 1.81 -36.07
CA ARG A 327 -27.47 1.83 -36.46
C ARG A 327 -27.77 3.04 -37.35
N LEU A 328 -27.30 4.23 -37.01
CA LEU A 328 -27.52 5.46 -37.79
C LEU A 328 -26.83 5.40 -39.17
N LYS A 329 -25.58 4.90 -39.26
CA LYS A 329 -24.89 4.63 -40.54
C LYS A 329 -25.75 3.72 -41.44
N ASN A 330 -26.36 2.67 -40.88
CA ASN A 330 -27.18 1.72 -41.64
C ASN A 330 -28.57 2.29 -42.03
N VAL A 331 -29.24 3.04 -41.14
CA VAL A 331 -30.47 3.77 -41.48
C VAL A 331 -30.23 4.77 -42.61
N ASN A 332 -29.09 5.48 -42.61
CA ASN A 332 -28.75 6.41 -43.68
C ASN A 332 -28.49 5.71 -45.03
N LYS A 333 -27.84 4.52 -45.03
CA LYS A 333 -27.74 3.69 -46.24
C LYS A 333 -29.12 3.28 -46.78
N GLY A 334 -30.01 2.83 -45.89
CA GLY A 334 -31.39 2.46 -46.25
C GLY A 334 -32.16 3.64 -46.85
N LYS A 335 -32.06 4.82 -46.22
CA LYS A 335 -32.63 6.07 -46.76
C LYS A 335 -32.14 6.35 -48.18
N VAL A 336 -30.82 6.30 -48.43
CA VAL A 336 -30.23 6.57 -49.75
C VAL A 336 -30.65 5.54 -50.81
N MET A 337 -30.97 4.30 -50.42
CA MET A 337 -31.57 3.31 -51.33
C MET A 337 -33.01 3.67 -51.69
N VAL A 338 -33.85 3.95 -50.68
CA VAL A 338 -35.25 4.34 -50.88
C VAL A 338 -35.37 5.66 -51.67
N GLU A 339 -34.45 6.61 -51.49
CA GLU A 339 -34.39 7.84 -52.29
C GLU A 339 -34.09 7.56 -53.78
N LYS A 340 -33.26 6.56 -54.09
CA LYS A 340 -33.01 6.12 -55.47
C LYS A 340 -34.19 5.37 -56.07
N GLU A 341 -34.82 4.48 -55.30
CA GLU A 341 -36.02 3.75 -55.72
C GLU A 341 -37.19 4.70 -56.00
N LEU A 342 -37.41 5.68 -55.13
CA LEU A 342 -38.39 6.74 -55.32
C LEU A 342 -38.12 7.56 -56.60
N GLU A 343 -36.85 7.88 -56.89
CA GLU A 343 -36.47 8.61 -58.10
C GLU A 343 -36.59 7.77 -59.38
N ALA A 344 -36.44 6.44 -59.29
CA ALA A 344 -36.78 5.53 -60.38
C ALA A 344 -38.29 5.48 -60.63
N VAL A 345 -39.11 5.30 -59.58
CA VAL A 345 -40.58 5.28 -59.67
C VAL A 345 -41.15 6.61 -60.19
N LYS A 346 -40.55 7.76 -59.86
CA LYS A 346 -40.91 9.05 -60.49
C LYS A 346 -40.70 9.05 -62.00
N LYS A 347 -39.58 8.50 -62.48
CA LYS A 347 -39.26 8.42 -63.92
C LYS A 347 -40.22 7.48 -64.64
N GLU A 348 -40.45 6.29 -64.08
CA GLU A 348 -41.46 5.35 -64.58
C GLU A 348 -42.83 6.01 -64.67
N LYS A 349 -43.28 6.68 -63.59
CA LYS A 349 -44.53 7.46 -63.58
C LYS A 349 -44.56 8.51 -64.70
N SER A 350 -43.50 9.28 -64.92
CA SER A 350 -43.43 10.26 -66.02
C SER A 350 -43.63 9.60 -67.38
N THR A 351 -42.93 8.49 -67.65
CA THR A 351 -43.07 7.75 -68.92
C THR A 351 -44.46 7.11 -69.08
N LEU A 352 -45.11 6.70 -67.98
CA LEU A 352 -46.48 6.20 -67.98
C LEU A 352 -47.50 7.32 -68.22
N GLU A 353 -47.31 8.51 -67.65
CA GLU A 353 -48.14 9.68 -67.94
C GLU A 353 -47.98 10.16 -69.40
N GLU A 354 -46.77 10.10 -69.97
CA GLU A 354 -46.52 10.36 -71.38
C GLU A 354 -47.20 9.33 -72.29
N ARG A 355 -47.05 8.03 -71.99
CA ARG A 355 -47.78 6.95 -72.69
C ARG A 355 -49.30 7.10 -72.57
N LEU A 356 -49.82 7.52 -71.42
CA LEU A 356 -51.24 7.79 -71.22
C LEU A 356 -51.70 8.99 -72.06
N LYS A 357 -50.91 10.07 -72.14
CA LYS A 357 -51.20 11.23 -73.01
C LYS A 357 -51.20 10.83 -74.50
N GLN A 358 -50.25 10.01 -74.93
CA GLN A 358 -50.17 9.46 -76.30
C GLN A 358 -51.39 8.57 -76.61
N HIS A 359 -51.68 7.59 -75.75
CA HIS A 359 -52.84 6.71 -75.89
C HIS A 359 -54.16 7.51 -75.93
N ASN A 360 -54.30 8.53 -75.08
CA ASN A 360 -55.46 9.42 -75.10
C ASN A 360 -55.50 10.37 -76.30
N SER A 361 -54.42 10.54 -77.07
CA SER A 361 -54.47 11.17 -78.40
C SER A 361 -54.98 10.18 -79.44
N ILE A 362 -54.38 8.98 -79.48
CA ILE A 362 -54.77 7.89 -80.39
C ILE A 362 -56.26 7.54 -80.23
N VAL A 363 -56.77 7.44 -79.00
CA VAL A 363 -58.21 7.20 -78.75
C VAL A 363 -59.09 8.34 -79.29
N ARG A 364 -58.65 9.61 -79.19
CA ARG A 364 -59.39 10.76 -79.77
C ARG A 364 -59.31 10.79 -81.30
N GLU A 365 -58.20 10.34 -81.89
CA GLU A 365 -58.03 10.22 -83.34
C GLU A 365 -58.87 9.06 -83.90
N LEU A 366 -58.86 7.90 -83.23
CA LEU A 366 -59.73 6.76 -83.55
C LEU A 366 -61.22 7.10 -83.37
N GLN A 367 -61.59 7.84 -82.31
CA GLN A 367 -62.97 8.31 -82.14
C GLN A 367 -63.39 9.22 -83.30
N LYS A 368 -62.58 10.24 -83.65
CA LYS A 368 -62.84 11.10 -84.81
C LYS A 368 -62.94 10.31 -86.13
N ALA A 369 -62.09 9.32 -86.33
CA ALA A 369 -62.13 8.47 -87.52
C ALA A 369 -63.39 7.58 -87.55
N SER A 370 -63.79 7.04 -86.40
CA SER A 370 -65.04 6.29 -86.24
C SER A 370 -66.26 7.17 -86.51
N ASP A 371 -66.32 8.36 -85.90
CA ASP A 371 -67.41 9.33 -86.08
C ASP A 371 -67.52 9.77 -87.54
N ALA A 372 -66.39 10.07 -88.19
CA ALA A 372 -66.34 10.39 -89.62
C ALA A 372 -66.81 9.22 -90.50
N LYS A 373 -66.43 7.97 -90.17
CA LYS A 373 -66.91 6.78 -90.89
C LYS A 373 -68.41 6.53 -90.65
N ILE A 374 -68.93 6.85 -89.47
CA ILE A 374 -70.36 6.79 -89.15
C ILE A 374 -71.14 7.83 -89.97
N GLU A 375 -70.65 9.07 -90.11
CA GLU A 375 -71.27 10.07 -90.98
C GLU A 375 -71.18 9.73 -92.47
N GLU A 376 -70.06 9.16 -92.93
CA GLU A 376 -69.93 8.62 -94.29
C GLU A 376 -70.96 7.51 -94.55
N LEU A 377 -71.09 6.55 -93.62
CA LEU A 377 -72.06 5.45 -93.71
C LEU A 377 -73.51 5.94 -93.66
N LYS A 378 -73.83 6.93 -92.81
CA LYS A 378 -75.14 7.62 -92.80
C LYS A 378 -75.43 8.27 -94.15
N LYS A 379 -74.45 8.96 -94.74
CA LYS A 379 -74.60 9.60 -96.05
C LYS A 379 -74.85 8.58 -97.16
N THR A 380 -74.11 7.47 -97.19
CA THR A 380 -74.39 6.39 -98.15
C THR A 380 -75.75 5.72 -97.91
N LEU A 381 -76.17 5.54 -96.65
CA LEU A 381 -77.50 5.00 -96.32
C LEU A 381 -78.62 5.92 -96.80
N GLU A 382 -78.46 7.23 -96.68
CA GLU A 382 -79.46 8.21 -97.12
C GLU A 382 -79.47 8.37 -98.66
N GLU A 383 -78.31 8.24 -99.32
CA GLU A 383 -78.22 8.12 -100.78
C GLU A 383 -78.88 6.84 -101.29
N GLU A 384 -78.68 5.69 -100.61
CA GLU A 384 -79.37 4.43 -100.92
C GLU A 384 -80.88 4.54 -100.69
N ARG A 385 -81.34 5.17 -99.59
CA ARG A 385 -82.76 5.46 -99.34
C ARG A 385 -83.37 6.31 -100.45
N LEU A 386 -82.70 7.40 -100.85
CA LEU A 386 -83.15 8.24 -101.96
C LEU A 386 -83.23 7.44 -103.27
N ASN A 387 -82.27 6.55 -103.53
CA ASN A 387 -82.23 5.69 -104.71
C ASN A 387 -83.32 4.60 -104.67
N LEU A 388 -83.64 4.08 -103.48
CA LEU A 388 -84.70 3.12 -103.24
C LEU A 388 -86.09 3.78 -103.37
N GLU A 389 -86.27 5.02 -102.93
CA GLU A 389 -87.51 5.78 -103.13
C GLU A 389 -87.71 6.16 -104.60
N LYS A 390 -86.64 6.51 -105.33
CA LYS A 390 -86.65 6.62 -106.80
C LYS A 390 -87.06 5.30 -107.48
N LYS A 391 -86.59 4.15 -106.97
CA LYS A 391 -87.03 2.84 -107.47
C LYS A 391 -88.50 2.56 -107.15
N LYS A 392 -89.01 2.91 -105.96
CA LYS A 392 -90.45 2.78 -105.63
C LYS A 392 -91.33 3.64 -106.53
N THR A 393 -90.96 4.89 -106.80
CA THR A 393 -91.76 5.77 -107.67
C THR A 393 -91.73 5.29 -109.13
N LEU A 394 -90.58 4.82 -109.63
CA LEU A 394 -90.48 4.15 -110.93
C LEU A 394 -91.31 2.85 -110.98
N LEU A 395 -91.33 2.06 -109.90
CA LEU A 395 -92.08 0.82 -109.82
C LEU A 395 -93.60 1.09 -109.83
N LYS A 396 -94.08 2.07 -109.05
CA LYS A 396 -95.48 2.55 -109.14
C LYS A 396 -95.84 3.05 -110.55
N GLN A 397 -94.92 3.72 -111.23
CA GLN A 397 -95.11 4.13 -112.63
C GLN A 397 -95.25 2.93 -113.56
N LYS A 398 -94.50 1.84 -113.33
CA LYS A 398 -94.64 0.58 -114.08
C LYS A 398 -95.90 -0.22 -113.72
N GLU A 399 -96.33 -0.22 -112.47
CA GLU A 399 -97.64 -0.77 -112.07
C GLU A 399 -98.78 -0.03 -112.78
N GLN A 400 -98.71 1.30 -112.87
CA GLN A 400 -99.67 2.12 -113.62
C GLN A 400 -99.64 1.84 -115.13
N GLU A 401 -98.45 1.72 -115.74
CA GLU A 401 -98.31 1.29 -117.14
C GLU A 401 -98.93 -0.09 -117.39
N CYS A 402 -98.76 -1.06 -116.48
CA CYS A 402 -99.39 -2.37 -116.56
C CYS A 402 -100.92 -2.28 -116.49
N LEU A 403 -101.48 -1.49 -115.56
CA LEU A 403 -102.93 -1.27 -115.46
C LEU A 403 -103.52 -0.61 -116.73
N ASP A 404 -102.78 0.29 -117.37
CA ASP A 404 -103.22 0.94 -118.60
C ASP A 404 -103.00 0.07 -119.86
N MET A 405 -102.06 -0.88 -119.83
CA MET A 405 -101.93 -1.96 -120.81
C MET A 405 -103.04 -3.00 -120.67
N GLU A 406 -103.40 -3.37 -119.44
CA GLU A 406 -104.49 -4.30 -119.14
C GLU A 406 -105.84 -3.77 -119.63
N LYS A 407 -106.15 -2.48 -119.37
CA LYS A 407 -107.33 -1.80 -119.94
C LYS A 407 -107.36 -1.84 -121.47
N LYS A 408 -106.22 -1.65 -122.15
CA LYS A 408 -106.12 -1.72 -123.63
C LYS A 408 -106.37 -3.13 -124.15
N LEU A 409 -105.85 -4.15 -123.46
CA LEU A 409 -106.07 -5.55 -123.81
C LEU A 409 -107.56 -5.94 -123.64
N LEU A 410 -108.20 -5.46 -122.57
CA LEU A 410 -109.62 -5.68 -122.30
C LEU A 410 -110.52 -4.95 -123.33
N ALA A 411 -110.11 -3.79 -123.83
CA ALA A 411 -110.76 -3.11 -124.95
C ALA A 411 -110.64 -3.91 -126.26
N ALA A 412 -109.43 -4.37 -126.61
CA ALA A 412 -109.18 -5.18 -127.81
C ALA A 412 -109.92 -6.54 -127.79
N GLN A 413 -110.14 -7.12 -126.61
CA GLN A 413 -110.97 -8.33 -126.45
C GLN A 413 -112.43 -8.06 -126.85
N LYS A 414 -113.04 -6.97 -126.37
CA LYS A 414 -114.42 -6.59 -126.72
C LYS A 414 -114.58 -6.27 -128.21
N GLU A 415 -113.59 -5.62 -128.82
CA GLU A 415 -113.56 -5.38 -130.26
C GLU A 415 -113.54 -6.69 -131.05
N ASN A 416 -112.71 -7.66 -130.65
CA ASN A 416 -112.63 -8.98 -131.27
C ASN A 416 -113.92 -9.80 -131.09
N GLU A 417 -114.63 -9.66 -129.96
CA GLU A 417 -115.97 -10.24 -129.77
C GLU A 417 -117.01 -9.64 -130.73
N SER A 418 -117.01 -8.32 -130.93
CA SER A 418 -117.88 -7.66 -131.92
C SER A 418 -117.59 -8.15 -133.35
N LEU A 419 -116.32 -8.34 -133.69
CA LEU A 419 -115.89 -8.85 -134.99
C LEU A 419 -116.32 -10.32 -135.22
N LYS A 420 -116.44 -11.13 -134.16
CA LYS A 420 -117.04 -12.47 -134.25
C LYS A 420 -118.53 -12.41 -134.60
N GLN A 421 -119.30 -11.53 -133.93
CA GLN A 421 -120.74 -11.37 -134.21
C GLN A 421 -121.03 -10.74 -135.58
N ILE A 422 -120.13 -9.91 -136.11
CA ILE A 422 -120.21 -9.45 -137.50
C ILE A 422 -119.99 -10.62 -138.47
N ASN A 423 -119.03 -11.52 -138.20
CA ASN A 423 -118.76 -12.69 -139.05
C ASN A 423 -119.91 -13.72 -139.07
N THR A 424 -120.60 -13.95 -137.95
CA THR A 424 -121.80 -14.83 -137.96
C THR A 424 -122.91 -14.24 -138.83
N ASN A 425 -123.19 -12.95 -138.68
CA ASN A 425 -124.25 -12.24 -139.44
C ASN A 425 -123.94 -12.13 -140.95
N LEU A 426 -122.66 -12.21 -141.34
CA LEU A 426 -122.25 -12.30 -142.75
C LEU A 426 -122.41 -13.71 -143.31
N LYS A 427 -122.14 -14.75 -142.51
CA LYS A 427 -122.21 -16.16 -142.93
C LYS A 427 -123.64 -16.59 -143.27
N GLU A 428 -124.60 -16.24 -142.41
CA GLU A 428 -126.03 -16.49 -142.64
C GLU A 428 -126.54 -15.81 -143.93
N LYS A 429 -126.04 -14.61 -144.23
CA LYS A 429 -126.37 -13.88 -145.47
C LYS A 429 -125.74 -14.51 -146.72
N THR A 430 -124.55 -15.10 -146.62
CA THR A 430 -123.96 -15.83 -147.76
C THR A 430 -124.68 -17.15 -148.05
N GLU A 431 -125.07 -17.90 -147.01
CA GLU A 431 -125.80 -19.16 -147.20
C GLU A 431 -127.19 -18.92 -147.84
N SER A 432 -127.89 -17.85 -147.43
CA SER A 432 -129.15 -17.41 -148.07
C SER A 432 -128.99 -16.97 -149.54
N ALA A 433 -127.82 -16.43 -149.92
CA ALA A 433 -127.55 -16.02 -151.30
C ALA A 433 -127.25 -17.22 -152.23
N GLU A 434 -126.57 -18.26 -151.74
CA GLU A 434 -126.23 -19.44 -152.55
C GLU A 434 -127.47 -20.27 -152.94
N GLU A 435 -128.52 -20.29 -152.11
CA GLU A 435 -129.78 -20.95 -152.46
C GLU A 435 -130.52 -20.26 -153.62
N GLN A 436 -130.52 -18.94 -153.66
CA GLN A 436 -131.12 -18.19 -154.78
C GLN A 436 -130.37 -18.42 -156.10
N VAL A 437 -129.03 -18.51 -156.04
CA VAL A 437 -128.20 -18.84 -157.22
C VAL A 437 -128.46 -20.27 -157.73
N LYS A 438 -128.72 -21.24 -156.83
CA LYS A 438 -129.12 -22.61 -157.23
C LYS A 438 -130.46 -22.64 -157.95
N LEU A 439 -131.48 -21.92 -157.47
CA LEU A 439 -132.77 -21.84 -158.18
C LEU A 439 -132.63 -21.18 -159.56
N PHE A 440 -131.81 -20.13 -159.69
CA PHE A 440 -131.66 -19.43 -160.96
C PHE A 440 -130.95 -20.29 -162.03
N LYS A 441 -129.91 -21.04 -161.65
CA LYS A 441 -129.19 -21.93 -162.58
C LYS A 441 -130.07 -23.05 -163.15
N MET A 442 -130.97 -23.63 -162.35
CA MET A 442 -131.92 -24.65 -162.84
C MET A 442 -132.93 -24.14 -163.87
N ARG A 443 -132.99 -22.82 -164.13
CA ARG A 443 -134.02 -22.20 -164.97
C ARG A 443 -133.52 -21.63 -166.30
N GLN A 444 -132.21 -21.70 -166.59
CA GLN A 444 -131.61 -21.00 -167.73
C GLN A 444 -130.72 -21.85 -168.64
N GLU A 445 -130.41 -23.10 -168.28
CA GLU A 445 -129.85 -24.10 -169.20
C GLU A 445 -131.01 -24.81 -169.93
N PHE A 446 -131.35 -24.41 -171.16
CA PHE A 446 -130.83 -24.99 -172.42
C PHE A 446 -131.30 -26.44 -172.65
N LEU A 447 -132.11 -26.78 -173.66
CA LEU A 447 -132.68 -26.06 -174.81
C LEU A 447 -131.76 -25.50 -175.91
N SER A 448 -130.42 -25.57 -175.80
CA SER A 448 -129.52 -25.24 -176.94
C SER A 448 -128.08 -25.81 -176.81
N ALA A 449 -127.87 -27.04 -177.26
CA ALA A 449 -126.51 -27.56 -177.56
C ALA A 449 -126.07 -27.07 -178.97
N PRO A 450 -124.81 -27.27 -179.46
CA PRO A 450 -123.71 -28.07 -178.88
C PRO A 450 -122.24 -27.56 -179.08
N MET A 451 -121.27 -28.20 -178.37
CA MET A 451 -119.82 -28.37 -178.72
C MET A 451 -118.91 -27.09 -178.76
N HIS A 452 -117.58 -27.10 -178.49
CA HIS A 452 -116.59 -28.19 -178.28
C HIS A 452 -115.30 -27.70 -177.52
N ARG A 453 -114.66 -28.59 -176.70
CA ARG A 453 -113.19 -28.67 -176.35
C ARG A 453 -112.45 -27.50 -175.61
N HIS A 454 -111.99 -27.66 -174.35
CA HIS A 454 -110.59 -28.01 -173.89
C HIS A 454 -109.83 -26.82 -173.20
N LEU A 455 -108.74 -26.88 -172.39
CA LEU A 455 -108.02 -27.93 -171.57
C LEU A 455 -106.95 -27.28 -170.62
N ARG A 456 -106.64 -27.90 -169.45
CA ARG A 456 -105.38 -27.75 -168.59
C ARG A 456 -105.15 -26.39 -167.88
N ASN A 457 -104.31 -26.14 -166.84
CA ASN A 457 -103.35 -26.85 -165.91
C ASN A 457 -103.05 -25.91 -164.67
N THR A 458 -102.25 -26.13 -163.58
CA THR A 458 -101.90 -27.23 -162.61
C THR A 458 -100.98 -26.72 -161.44
N LYS A 459 -101.06 -27.31 -160.22
CA LYS A 459 -100.16 -27.23 -158.99
C LYS A 459 -100.31 -25.99 -158.06
N LYS A 460 -100.39 -25.99 -156.70
CA LYS A 460 -99.75 -26.69 -155.51
C LYS A 460 -98.32 -26.20 -155.14
N PRO A 461 -97.82 -26.25 -153.85
CA PRO A 461 -98.45 -26.56 -152.53
C PRO A 461 -97.87 -25.87 -151.23
N VAL A 462 -98.31 -26.34 -150.03
CA VAL A 462 -97.57 -26.53 -148.73
C VAL A 462 -97.34 -25.31 -147.76
N ILE A 463 -97.51 -25.30 -146.40
CA ILE A 463 -97.61 -26.23 -145.21
C ILE A 463 -96.36 -26.08 -144.26
N GLN A 464 -96.39 -25.99 -142.91
CA GLN A 464 -97.44 -25.95 -141.83
C GLN A 464 -96.86 -25.56 -140.42
N ARG A 465 -97.73 -25.03 -139.51
CA ARG A 465 -97.74 -25.23 -138.01
C ARG A 465 -96.55 -24.67 -137.15
N VAL A 466 -96.51 -24.68 -135.80
CA VAL A 466 -97.44 -25.18 -134.72
C VAL A 466 -97.43 -24.28 -133.46
N THR A 467 -98.36 -24.52 -132.54
CA THR A 467 -98.56 -23.86 -131.23
C THR A 467 -97.49 -24.17 -130.16
N LYS A 468 -97.20 -23.21 -129.29
CA LYS A 468 -97.32 -23.41 -127.83
C LYS A 468 -97.64 -22.10 -127.11
#